data_AF-A0A1J8QQS8-F1
#
_entry.id   AF-A0A1J8QQS8-F1
#
_cell.length_a   1.000
_cell.length_b   1.000
_cell.length_c   1.000
_cell.angle_alpha   90.00
_cell.angle_beta   90.00
_cell.angle_gamma   90.00
#
_symmetry.space_group_name_H-M   'P 1'
#
loop_
_entity.id
_entity.type
_entity.pdbx_description
1 polymer ?
#
loop_
_entity_poly.entity_id
_entity_poly.type
_entity_poly.pdbx_seq_one_letter_code
_entity_poly.pdbx_strand_id
1 'polypeptide(L)'
;MFGWMTIQMSNSLGQNPCLVGSYLVSECLNYTLIITPFTIGDPYTGPNLDTANDCLCSTVTYSILGACGTCQNNTVETWSVWNFNCSASLTHLSVYPLNIPNGTAIPHWAYLDVVTNDMFNAAAAQRDGGQ
;
A
#
# COMPACT_ATOMS: atom_id res chain seq x y z
N MET A 1 -8.09 6.72 31.31
CA MET A 1 -8.69 5.38 31.26
C MET A 1 -9.15 5.13 29.83
N PHE A 2 -8.33 4.36 29.10
CA PHE A 2 -8.52 3.66 27.80
C PHE A 2 -8.95 4.45 26.54
N GLY A 3 -8.13 4.40 25.48
CA GLY A 3 -8.63 4.62 24.10
C GLY A 3 -7.64 4.94 22.97
N TRP A 4 -6.43 5.45 23.21
CA TRP A 4 -5.67 6.16 22.15
C TRP A 4 -4.49 5.40 21.52
N MET A 5 -4.56 4.07 21.44
CA MET A 5 -3.68 3.33 20.51
C MET A 5 -4.51 2.98 19.28
N THR A 6 -4.80 4.01 18.46
CA THR A 6 -5.73 3.91 17.34
C THR A 6 -5.19 2.94 16.28
N ILE A 7 -5.91 1.84 16.09
CA ILE A 7 -5.89 0.93 14.94
C ILE A 7 -6.29 1.77 13.71
N GLN A 8 -5.38 2.56 13.15
CA GLN A 8 -5.66 3.32 11.93
C GLN A 8 -5.38 2.42 10.73
N MET A 9 -6.39 2.22 9.88
CA MET A 9 -6.25 1.58 8.57
C MET A 9 -5.87 0.08 8.59
N SER A 10 -6.07 -0.65 9.69
CA SER A 10 -5.91 -2.11 9.67
C SER A 10 -6.97 -2.79 8.81
N ASN A 11 -6.67 -4.00 8.32
CA ASN A 11 -7.66 -4.83 7.64
C ASN A 11 -8.60 -5.56 8.62
N SER A 12 -9.55 -6.32 8.07
CA SER A 12 -10.53 -7.11 8.84
C SER A 12 -9.93 -8.21 9.72
N LEU A 13 -8.65 -8.55 9.52
CA LEU A 13 -7.90 -9.51 10.33
C LEU A 13 -7.03 -8.81 11.40
N GLY A 14 -7.16 -7.49 11.56
CA GLY A 14 -6.37 -6.70 12.50
C GLY A 14 -4.91 -6.49 12.08
N GLN A 15 -4.54 -6.81 10.83
CA GLN A 15 -3.19 -6.62 10.31
C GLN A 15 -2.98 -5.16 9.93
N ASN A 16 -1.82 -4.61 10.30
CA ASN A 16 -1.43 -3.26 9.93
C ASN A 16 -1.08 -3.18 8.42
N PRO A 17 -1.08 -1.97 7.82
CA PRO A 17 -0.81 -1.81 6.39
C PRO A 17 0.57 -2.35 5.94
N CYS A 18 1.60 -2.26 6.80
CA CYS A 18 2.93 -2.76 6.45
C CYS A 18 2.96 -4.29 6.28
N LEU A 19 2.27 -5.01 7.16
CA LEU A 19 2.12 -6.46 7.08
C LEU A 19 1.30 -6.87 5.85
N VAL A 20 0.21 -6.15 5.56
CA VAL A 20 -0.56 -6.39 4.33
C VAL A 20 0.29 -6.15 3.10
N GLY A 21 1.04 -5.05 3.05
CA GLY A 21 1.94 -4.72 1.94
C GLY A 21 3.03 -5.77 1.74
N SER A 22 3.59 -6.30 2.83
CA SER A 22 4.54 -7.42 2.80
C SER A 22 3.95 -8.63 2.09
N TYR A 23 2.71 -9.02 2.43
CA TYR A 23 2.04 -10.13 1.76
C TYR A 23 1.78 -9.86 0.27
N LEU A 24 1.26 -8.68 -0.09
CA LEU A 24 0.96 -8.36 -1.48
C LEU A 24 2.22 -8.31 -2.36
N VAL A 25 3.27 -7.62 -1.91
CA VAL A 25 4.52 -7.54 -2.68
C VAL A 25 5.17 -8.92 -2.84
N SER A 26 5.05 -9.78 -1.82
CA SER A 26 5.65 -11.12 -1.86
C SER A 26 5.02 -12.05 -2.89
N GLU A 27 3.81 -11.80 -3.38
CA GLU A 27 3.19 -12.65 -4.41
C GLU A 27 3.92 -12.57 -5.77
N CYS A 28 4.64 -11.48 -6.03
CA CYS A 28 5.48 -11.35 -7.22
C CYS A 28 6.93 -11.79 -6.97
N LEU A 29 7.23 -12.30 -5.77
CA LEU A 29 8.56 -12.71 -5.36
C LEU A 29 8.59 -14.20 -5.04
N ASN A 30 9.78 -14.80 -5.11
CA ASN A 30 10.00 -16.19 -4.69
C ASN A 30 10.27 -16.33 -3.17
N TYR A 31 10.04 -15.26 -2.40
CA TYR A 31 10.32 -15.18 -0.97
C TYR A 31 9.41 -14.14 -0.30
N THR A 32 9.24 -14.24 1.02
CA THR A 32 8.51 -13.23 1.79
C THR A 32 9.38 -12.00 2.02
N LEU A 33 8.97 -10.86 1.47
CA LEU A 33 9.58 -9.57 1.72
C LEU A 33 9.02 -8.98 3.01
N ILE A 34 9.87 -8.68 3.99
CA ILE A 34 9.45 -7.95 5.20
C ILE A 34 9.60 -6.46 4.94
N ILE A 35 8.51 -5.71 5.11
CA ILE A 35 8.50 -4.25 4.97
C ILE A 35 8.83 -3.63 6.32
N THR A 36 10.07 -3.18 6.45
CA THR A 36 10.56 -2.46 7.63
C THR A 36 10.72 -0.97 7.32
N PRO A 37 10.68 -0.10 8.35
CA PRO A 37 11.08 1.30 8.17
C PRO A 37 12.54 1.36 7.71
N PHE A 38 12.83 2.14 6.66
CA PHE A 38 14.19 2.35 6.17
C PHE A 38 14.85 3.54 6.89
N THR A 39 14.21 4.70 6.81
CA THR A 39 14.56 5.96 7.50
C THR A 39 13.26 6.70 7.81
N ILE A 40 13.20 7.40 8.95
CA ILE A 40 12.05 8.25 9.27
C ILE A 40 12.02 9.44 8.31
N GLY A 41 10.88 9.69 7.69
CA GLY A 41 10.64 10.82 6.78
C GLY A 41 10.75 10.46 5.29
N ASP A 42 11.47 9.39 4.94
CA ASP A 42 11.66 8.98 3.55
C ASP A 42 10.48 8.12 3.05
N PRO A 43 9.94 8.37 1.85
CA PRO A 43 8.84 7.57 1.32
C PRO A 43 9.34 6.18 0.91
N TYR A 44 8.41 5.21 0.88
CA TYR A 44 8.62 4.05 0.03
C TYR A 44 8.67 4.53 -1.42
N THR A 45 9.66 4.06 -2.18
CA THR A 45 9.84 4.44 -3.58
C THR A 45 9.17 3.43 -4.50
N GLY A 46 8.59 3.92 -5.60
CA GLY A 46 8.07 3.06 -6.67
C GLY A 46 9.11 2.10 -7.28
N PRO A 47 8.65 1.10 -8.05
CA PRO A 47 9.54 0.18 -8.74
C PRO A 47 10.46 0.87 -9.75
N ASN A 48 11.63 0.28 -9.96
CA ASN A 48 12.51 0.60 -11.08
C ASN A 48 12.23 -0.36 -12.26
N LEU A 49 12.97 -0.22 -13.37
CA LEU A 49 12.79 -1.07 -14.55
C LEU A 49 13.00 -2.57 -14.27
N ASP A 50 13.81 -2.93 -13.29
CA ASP A 50 14.10 -4.34 -12.92
C ASP A 50 13.08 -4.91 -11.93
N THR A 51 12.39 -4.05 -11.17
CA THR A 51 11.44 -4.47 -10.12
C THR A 51 9.99 -4.21 -10.47
N ALA A 52 9.68 -3.50 -11.56
CA ALA A 52 8.31 -3.27 -12.02
C ALA A 52 7.60 -4.60 -12.34
N ASN A 53 6.48 -4.85 -11.67
CA ASN A 53 5.69 -6.06 -11.79
C ASN A 53 4.22 -5.79 -11.41
N ASP A 54 3.35 -6.78 -11.64
CA ASP A 54 1.91 -6.67 -11.37
C ASP A 54 1.57 -6.29 -9.92
N CYS A 55 2.37 -6.71 -8.94
CA CYS A 55 2.14 -6.39 -7.54
C CYS A 55 2.43 -4.93 -7.24
N LEU A 56 3.58 -4.41 -7.67
CA LEU A 56 4.01 -3.04 -7.37
C LEU A 56 3.32 -1.99 -8.24
N CYS A 57 2.91 -2.35 -9.45
CA CYS A 57 2.24 -1.46 -10.40
C CYS A 57 0.71 -1.38 -10.20
N SER A 58 0.22 -1.81 -9.04
CA SER A 58 -1.17 -1.67 -8.61
C SER A 58 -1.35 -0.45 -7.71
N THR A 59 -2.40 0.35 -7.95
CA THR A 59 -2.78 1.46 -7.05
C THR A 59 -3.18 0.96 -5.66
N VAL A 60 -3.58 -0.31 -5.55
CA VAL A 60 -3.93 -0.94 -4.26
C VAL A 60 -2.67 -1.12 -3.43
N THR A 61 -1.61 -1.70 -4.02
CA THR A 61 -0.32 -1.86 -3.33
C THR A 61 0.28 -0.50 -2.99
N TYR A 62 0.23 0.47 -3.91
CA TYR A 62 0.64 1.85 -3.63
C TYR A 62 -0.08 2.43 -2.41
N SER A 63 -1.41 2.28 -2.33
CA SER A 63 -2.20 2.79 -1.20
C SER A 63 -1.84 2.10 0.12
N ILE A 64 -1.62 0.78 0.10
CA ILE A 64 -1.19 0.01 1.27
C ILE A 64 0.17 0.48 1.78
N LEU A 65 1.13 0.73 0.87
CA LEU A 65 2.47 1.21 1.23
C LEU A 65 2.47 2.68 1.64
N GLY A 66 1.63 3.52 1.05
CA GLY A 66 1.39 4.89 1.49
C GLY A 66 0.84 4.95 2.92
N ALA A 67 -0.12 4.07 3.25
CA ALA A 67 -0.63 3.93 4.62
C ALA A 67 0.44 3.40 5.60
N CYS A 68 1.24 2.41 5.17
CA CYS A 68 2.36 1.92 5.96
C CYS A 68 3.36 3.05 6.28
N GLY A 69 3.77 3.81 5.27
CA GLY A 69 4.66 4.97 5.43
C GLY A 69 4.06 6.01 6.37
N THR A 70 2.77 6.34 6.20
CA THR A 70 2.06 7.27 7.10
C THR A 70 2.09 6.79 8.56
N CYS A 71 1.83 5.50 8.81
CA CYS A 71 1.89 4.92 10.16
C CYS A 71 3.31 4.93 10.76
N GLN A 72 4.34 4.97 9.92
CA GLN A 72 5.74 5.08 10.32
C GLN A 72 6.25 6.54 10.41
N ASN A 73 5.36 7.53 10.19
CA ASN A 73 5.68 8.97 10.09
C ASN A 73 6.60 9.32 8.89
N ASN A 74 6.48 8.58 7.79
CA ASN A 74 7.16 8.86 6.54
C ASN A 74 6.28 9.69 5.60
N THR A 75 6.93 10.39 4.67
CA THR A 75 6.24 11.01 3.55
C THR A 75 5.72 9.94 2.58
N VAL A 76 4.80 10.33 1.69
CA VAL A 76 4.26 9.45 0.66
C VAL A 76 4.57 10.05 -0.71
N GLU A 77 5.17 9.24 -1.58
CA GLU A 77 5.45 9.61 -2.96
C GLU A 77 4.15 9.72 -3.76
N THR A 78 4.11 10.57 -4.79
CA THR A 78 2.93 10.69 -5.67
C THR A 78 2.76 9.44 -6.53
N TRP A 79 1.53 9.17 -6.98
CA TRP A 79 1.27 8.00 -7.83
C TRP A 79 2.02 8.07 -9.17
N SER A 80 2.14 9.26 -9.75
CA SER A 80 2.85 9.54 -11.00
C SER A 80 4.35 9.25 -10.92
N VAL A 81 4.97 9.51 -9.76
CA VAL A 81 6.38 9.16 -9.53
C VAL A 81 6.50 7.67 -9.24
N TRP A 82 5.61 7.12 -8.40
CA TRP A 82 5.60 5.70 -8.08
C TRP A 82 5.49 4.82 -9.34
N ASN A 83 4.55 5.15 -10.23
CA ASN A 83 4.25 4.35 -11.40
C ASN A 83 5.18 4.62 -12.59
N PHE A 84 6.20 5.47 -12.46
CA PHE A 84 6.98 5.97 -13.59
C PHE A 84 7.59 4.86 -14.46
N ASN A 85 8.01 3.75 -13.85
CA ASN A 85 8.56 2.58 -14.56
C ASN A 85 7.53 1.46 -14.81
N CYS A 86 6.27 1.67 -14.46
CA CYS A 86 5.18 0.75 -14.76
C CYS A 86 4.68 0.98 -16.19
N SER A 87 4.83 -0.02 -17.06
CA SER A 87 4.23 0.04 -18.39
C SER A 87 2.71 -0.03 -18.29
N ALA A 88 2.01 0.48 -19.31
CA ALA A 88 0.54 0.45 -19.35
C ALA A 88 -0.06 -0.97 -19.23
N SER A 89 0.67 -2.02 -19.64
CA SER A 89 0.24 -3.42 -19.50
C SER A 89 0.41 -3.98 -18.09
N LEU A 90 1.22 -3.35 -17.24
CA LEU A 90 1.46 -3.72 -15.84
C LEU A 90 0.70 -2.83 -14.86
N THR A 91 0.14 -1.70 -15.32
CA THR A 91 -0.56 -0.76 -14.45
C THR A 91 -1.98 -1.24 -14.15
N HIS A 92 -2.27 -1.43 -12.85
CA HIS A 92 -3.57 -1.89 -12.36
C HIS A 92 -4.24 -0.82 -11.50
N LEU A 93 -5.33 -0.23 -12.01
CA LEU A 93 -6.04 0.85 -11.34
C LEU A 93 -7.22 0.31 -10.53
N SER A 94 -7.29 0.69 -9.26
CA SER A 94 -8.32 0.26 -8.29
C SER A 94 -8.52 -1.26 -8.24
N VAL A 95 -7.46 -2.02 -8.51
CA VAL A 95 -7.49 -3.49 -8.45
C VAL A 95 -6.11 -4.03 -8.09
N TYR A 96 -6.09 -5.08 -7.28
CA TYR A 96 -4.91 -5.92 -7.07
C TYR A 96 -5.05 -7.14 -8.00
N PRO A 97 -4.13 -7.36 -8.95
CA PRO A 97 -4.34 -8.27 -10.09
C PRO A 97 -4.13 -9.75 -9.75
N LEU A 98 -3.57 -10.06 -8.58
CA LEU A 98 -3.31 -11.43 -8.15
C LEU A 98 -4.31 -11.89 -7.10
N ASN A 99 -4.27 -13.18 -6.79
CA ASN A 99 -5.03 -13.73 -5.67
C ASN A 99 -4.55 -13.11 -4.36
N ILE A 100 -5.49 -12.75 -3.48
CA ILE A 100 -5.16 -12.29 -2.13
C ILE A 100 -4.62 -13.51 -1.35
N PRO A 101 -3.42 -13.41 -0.73
CA PRO A 101 -2.82 -14.54 -0.02
C PRO A 101 -3.71 -15.03 1.12
N ASN A 102 -3.68 -16.34 1.39
CA ASN A 102 -4.44 -16.88 2.52
C ASN A 102 -3.93 -16.28 3.84
N GLY A 103 -4.85 -15.88 4.72
CA GLY A 103 -4.51 -15.26 6.00
C GLY A 103 -4.19 -13.76 5.92
N THR A 104 -4.42 -13.10 4.78
CA THR A 104 -4.49 -11.64 4.68
C THR A 104 -5.81 -11.18 4.04
N ALA A 105 -6.11 -9.91 4.20
CA ALA A 105 -7.22 -9.24 3.54
C ALA A 105 -6.79 -7.83 3.11
N ILE A 106 -7.26 -7.39 1.95
CA ILE A 106 -7.05 -6.00 1.52
C ILE A 106 -8.22 -5.17 2.08
N PRO A 107 -7.96 -4.13 2.89
CA PRO A 107 -9.01 -3.25 3.37
C PRO A 107 -9.64 -2.45 2.24
N HIS A 108 -10.94 -2.15 2.36
CA HIS A 108 -11.72 -1.46 1.33
C HIS A 108 -11.10 -0.10 0.93
N TRP A 109 -10.56 0.64 1.90
CA TRP A 109 -9.94 1.94 1.65
C TRP A 109 -8.75 1.92 0.70
N ALA A 110 -8.08 0.76 0.51
CA ALA A 110 -6.95 0.64 -0.39
C ALA A 110 -7.35 0.74 -1.88
N TYR A 111 -8.65 0.69 -2.17
CA TYR A 111 -9.21 0.78 -3.52
C TYR A 111 -9.69 2.20 -3.89
N LEU A 112 -9.60 3.16 -2.95
CA LEU A 112 -9.93 4.56 -3.21
C LEU A 112 -9.08 5.14 -4.34
N ASP A 113 -9.65 6.11 -5.06
CA ASP A 113 -8.95 6.76 -6.18
C ASP A 113 -7.78 7.61 -5.69
N VAL A 114 -6.59 7.23 -6.11
CA VAL A 114 -5.31 7.94 -5.87
C VAL A 114 -4.74 8.56 -7.15
N VAL A 115 -5.36 8.32 -8.30
CA VAL A 115 -4.88 8.79 -9.60
C VAL A 115 -5.30 10.23 -9.84
N THR A 116 -6.56 10.58 -9.55
CA THR A 116 -7.09 11.93 -9.83
C THR A 116 -6.34 13.04 -9.09
N ASN A 117 -5.98 12.82 -7.83
CA ASN A 117 -5.22 13.78 -7.02
C ASN A 117 -3.72 13.43 -6.90
N ASP A 118 -3.28 12.40 -7.64
CA ASP A 118 -1.90 11.93 -7.68
C ASP A 118 -1.28 11.58 -6.31
N MET A 119 -2.11 11.19 -5.33
CA MET A 119 -1.64 11.03 -3.95
C MET A 119 -2.55 10.13 -3.11
N PHE A 120 -1.95 9.30 -2.26
CA PHE A 120 -2.64 8.61 -1.18
C PHE A 120 -3.16 9.61 -0.12
N ASN A 121 -4.43 9.46 0.28
CA ASN A 121 -5.06 10.31 1.28
C ASN A 121 -5.38 9.52 2.57
N ALA A 122 -4.49 9.64 3.56
CA ALA A 122 -4.66 8.97 4.85
C ALA A 122 -5.99 9.32 5.53
N ALA A 123 -6.42 10.59 5.51
CA ALA A 123 -7.67 10.99 6.15
C ALA A 123 -8.90 10.37 5.47
N ALA A 124 -8.87 10.19 4.14
CA ALA A 124 -9.91 9.46 3.43
C ALA A 124 -9.90 7.98 3.80
N ALA A 125 -8.72 7.35 3.85
CA ALA A 125 -8.59 5.95 4.21
C ALA A 125 -9.07 5.64 5.63
N GLN A 126 -8.78 6.52 6.58
CA GLN A 126 -9.25 6.40 7.97
C GLN A 126 -10.77 6.53 8.08
N ARG A 127 -11.40 7.43 7.30
CA ARG A 127 -12.86 7.57 7.27
C ARG A 127 -13.56 6.36 6.68
N ASP A 128 -12.96 5.75 5.65
CA ASP A 128 -13.51 4.57 5.00
C ASP A 128 -13.32 3.29 5.85
N GLY A 129 -12.20 3.16 6.56
CA GLY A 129 -11.93 2.05 7.48
C GLY A 129 -12.61 2.13 8.86
N GLY A 130 -13.35 3.21 9.14
CA GLY A 130 -13.97 3.50 10.45
C GLY A 130 -15.42 3.01 10.62
N GLN A 131 -15.84 1.94 9.94
CA GLN A 131 -17.18 1.35 10.07
C GLN A 131 -17.13 -0.01 10.74
#